data_AF-A0A957ITL4-F1
#
_entry.id   AF-A0A957ITL4-F1
#
_cell.length_a   1.000
_cell.length_b   1.000
_cell.length_c   1.000
_cell.angle_alpha   90.00
_cell.angle_beta   90.00
_cell.angle_gamma   90.00
#
_symmetry.space_group_name_H-M   'P 1'
#
loop_
_entity.id
_entity.type
_entity.pdbx_description
1 polymer ?
#
loop_
_entity_poly.entity_id
_entity_poly.type
_entity_poly.pdbx_seq_one_letter_code
_entity_poly.pdbx_strand_id
1 'polypeptide(L)'
;MTQTIRLPGLADVHTHLRVPGGEHKEDFQTGTAAALAGGVTTVLAMPNTTPPLATETAIAAAYQQAQADTRCQLGLFAGASPAHVDELPRLAPYAVALKIYLNDTF
;
A
#
# COMPACT_ATOMS: atom_id res chain seq x y z
N MET A 1 13.77 37.23 -2.38
CA MET A 1 12.54 36.71 -3.01
C MET A 1 12.68 35.20 -3.07
N THR A 2 11.73 34.45 -2.50
CA THR A 2 11.69 33.00 -2.65
C THR A 2 11.05 32.66 -4.00
N GLN A 3 11.75 31.86 -4.81
CA GLN A 3 11.23 31.37 -6.08
C GLN A 3 10.45 30.08 -5.81
N THR A 4 9.18 30.03 -6.24
CA THR A 4 8.39 28.80 -6.18
C THR A 4 8.70 27.93 -7.39
N ILE A 5 9.00 26.64 -7.15
CA ILE A 5 9.22 25.64 -8.20
C ILE A 5 7.97 24.75 -8.28
N ARG A 6 7.46 24.50 -9.50
CA ARG A 6 6.37 23.55 -9.75
C ARG A 6 6.97 22.20 -10.13
N LEU A 7 6.62 21.16 -9.39
CA LEU A 7 7.05 19.78 -9.62
C LEU A 7 5.87 18.94 -10.15
N PRO A 8 6.13 17.79 -10.82
CA PRO A 8 5.11 16.76 -10.97
C PRO A 8 4.69 16.21 -9.60
N GLY A 9 3.55 15.52 -9.55
CA GLY A 9 3.13 14.81 -8.34
C GLY A 9 4.15 13.75 -7.96
N LEU A 10 4.57 13.75 -6.69
CA LEU A 10 5.56 12.79 -6.20
C LEU A 10 4.92 11.41 -6.00
N ALA A 11 5.75 10.37 -6.09
CA ALA A 11 5.35 9.00 -5.79
C ALA A 11 6.16 8.48 -4.59
N ASP A 12 5.46 7.96 -3.59
CA ASP A 12 6.06 7.25 -2.47
C ASP A 12 5.85 5.74 -2.67
N VAL A 13 6.97 5.03 -2.91
CA VAL A 13 6.97 3.61 -3.25
C VAL A 13 6.99 2.68 -2.02
N HIS A 14 6.99 3.24 -0.81
CA HIS A 14 7.04 2.45 0.42
C HIS A 14 6.26 3.11 1.55
N THR A 15 4.96 2.83 1.63
CA THR A 15 4.09 3.30 2.72
C THR A 15 3.49 2.14 3.51
N HIS A 16 3.06 2.38 4.74
CA HIS A 16 2.36 1.41 5.58
C HIS A 16 1.03 2.00 6.03
N LEU A 17 -0.04 1.73 5.27
CA LEU A 17 -1.37 2.29 5.51
C LEU A 17 -2.23 1.44 6.47
N ARG A 18 -1.65 0.35 7.00
CA ARG A 18 -2.15 -0.47 8.12
C ARG A 18 -3.53 -1.11 7.94
N VAL A 19 -4.07 -1.11 6.71
CA VAL A 19 -5.32 -1.79 6.36
C VAL A 19 -5.01 -3.07 5.58
N PRO A 20 -5.54 -4.24 5.98
CA PRO A 20 -6.45 -4.47 7.11
C PRO A 20 -5.75 -4.64 8.48
N GLY A 21 -6.52 -4.40 9.55
CA GLY A 21 -6.26 -4.89 10.92
C GLY A 21 -5.42 -3.98 11.82
N GLY A 22 -4.89 -2.88 11.30
CA GLY A 22 -4.07 -1.90 12.02
C GLY A 22 -4.64 -0.48 11.98
N GLU A 23 -5.93 -0.32 11.69
CA GLU A 23 -6.60 0.97 11.42
C GLU A 23 -6.51 1.99 12.56
N HIS A 24 -6.33 1.51 13.80
CA HIS A 24 -6.07 2.39 14.95
C HIS A 24 -4.74 3.15 14.88
N LYS A 25 -3.81 2.73 13.99
CA LYS A 25 -2.53 3.39 13.75
C LYS A 25 -2.60 4.32 12.54
N GLU A 26 -3.22 3.86 11.45
CA GLU A 26 -3.41 4.58 10.19
C GLU A 26 -4.44 3.85 9.32
N ASP A 27 -5.12 4.55 8.42
CA ASP A 27 -5.95 3.92 7.38
C ASP A 27 -5.72 4.53 5.98
N PHE A 28 -6.46 4.05 4.98
CA PHE A 28 -6.37 4.57 3.62
C PHE A 28 -6.78 6.05 3.53
N GLN A 29 -7.76 6.49 4.30
CA GLN A 29 -8.26 7.86 4.26
C GLN A 29 -7.25 8.84 4.85
N THR A 30 -6.77 8.56 6.06
CA THR A 30 -5.87 9.44 6.80
C THR A 30 -4.47 9.43 6.20
N GLY A 31 -3.95 8.25 5.83
CA GLY A 31 -2.62 8.13 5.22
C GLY A 31 -2.53 8.78 3.83
N THR A 32 -3.56 8.63 2.97
CA THR A 32 -3.54 9.31 1.66
C THR A 32 -3.83 10.81 1.76
N ALA A 33 -4.56 11.27 2.79
CA ALA A 33 -4.67 12.70 3.09
C ALA A 33 -3.30 13.29 3.44
N ALA A 34 -2.52 12.60 4.29
CA ALA A 34 -1.18 13.00 4.66
C ALA A 34 -0.23 13.02 3.45
N ALA A 35 -0.30 12.02 2.58
CA ALA A 35 0.48 11.96 1.35
C ALA A 35 0.24 13.20 0.46
N LEU A 36 -1.03 13.55 0.21
CA LEU A 36 -1.38 14.73 -0.59
C LEU A 36 -0.87 16.04 0.02
N ALA A 37 -0.98 16.19 1.35
CA ALA A 37 -0.46 17.36 2.05
C ALA A 37 1.07 17.50 1.91
N GLY A 38 1.78 16.38 1.76
CA GLY A 38 3.22 16.33 1.47
C GLY A 38 3.59 16.47 -0.01
N GLY A 39 2.62 16.65 -0.92
CA GLY A 39 2.86 16.71 -2.36
C GLY A 39 3.03 15.34 -3.05
N VAL A 40 2.73 14.24 -2.35
CA VAL A 40 2.72 12.88 -2.89
C VAL A 40 1.33 12.57 -3.43
N THR A 41 1.25 12.28 -4.72
CA THR A 41 -0.01 11.97 -5.42
C THR A 41 -0.19 10.48 -5.67
N THR A 42 0.85 9.67 -5.46
CA THR A 42 0.78 8.22 -5.63
C THR A 42 1.51 7.53 -4.49
N VAL A 43 0.86 6.55 -3.86
CA VAL A 43 1.44 5.77 -2.76
C VAL A 43 1.38 4.27 -3.08
N LEU A 44 2.46 3.55 -2.76
CA LEU A 44 2.50 2.09 -2.86
C LEU A 44 2.59 1.47 -1.46
N ALA A 45 1.51 0.84 -1.02
CA ALA A 45 1.37 0.32 0.34
C ALA A 45 1.93 -1.09 0.49
N MET A 46 2.71 -1.28 1.55
CA MET A 46 3.37 -2.53 1.90
C MET A 46 2.39 -3.58 2.45
N PRO A 47 2.65 -4.89 2.26
CA PRO A 47 1.65 -5.95 2.46
C PRO A 47 1.64 -6.57 3.86
N ASN A 48 2.44 -6.05 4.80
CA ASN A 48 2.58 -6.56 6.18
C ASN A 48 1.46 -6.01 7.08
N THR A 49 0.24 -6.30 6.69
CA THR A 49 -1.01 -6.01 7.40
C THR A 49 -1.52 -7.28 8.07
N THR A 50 -2.68 -7.23 8.73
CA THR A 50 -3.27 -8.37 9.44
C THR A 50 -4.71 -8.61 8.95
N PRO A 51 -4.95 -9.63 8.11
CA PRO A 51 -3.97 -10.57 7.53
C PRO A 51 -3.05 -9.90 6.50
N PRO A 52 -1.86 -10.48 6.22
CA PRO A 52 -0.96 -9.95 5.19
C PRO A 52 -1.56 -10.13 3.80
N LEU A 53 -1.19 -9.23 2.88
CA LEU A 53 -1.66 -9.26 1.49
C LEU A 53 -0.90 -10.31 0.66
N ALA A 54 -1.06 -11.59 1.02
CA ALA A 54 -0.35 -12.72 0.43
C ALA A 54 -1.25 -13.63 -0.44
N THR A 55 -2.52 -13.26 -0.61
CA THR A 55 -3.51 -14.01 -1.40
C THR A 55 -4.32 -13.07 -2.29
N GLU A 56 -4.90 -13.61 -3.37
CA GLU A 56 -5.76 -12.84 -4.29
C GLU A 56 -6.93 -12.21 -3.54
N THR A 57 -7.58 -12.99 -2.67
CA THR A 57 -8.72 -12.56 -1.86
C THR A 57 -8.35 -11.41 -0.92
N ALA A 58 -7.18 -11.47 -0.26
CA ALA A 58 -6.75 -10.41 0.65
C ALA A 58 -6.47 -9.09 -0.09
N ILE A 59 -5.79 -9.15 -1.23
CA ILE A 59 -5.50 -7.97 -2.06
C ILE A 59 -6.81 -7.38 -2.60
N ALA A 60 -7.72 -8.21 -3.12
CA ALA A 60 -9.00 -7.76 -3.63
C ALA A 60 -9.85 -7.09 -2.56
N ALA A 61 -9.90 -7.65 -1.35
CA ALA A 61 -10.61 -7.06 -0.21
C ALA A 61 -10.01 -5.70 0.19
N ALA A 62 -8.68 -5.58 0.23
CA ALA A 62 -8.00 -4.32 0.53
C ALA A 62 -8.30 -3.25 -0.52
N TYR A 63 -8.31 -3.60 -1.82
CA TYR A 63 -8.72 -2.67 -2.87
C TYR A 63 -10.19 -2.25 -2.77
N GLN A 64 -11.09 -3.17 -2.43
CA GLN A 64 -12.50 -2.85 -2.21
C GLN A 64 -12.67 -1.82 -1.09
N GLN A 65 -11.96 -2.00 0.03
CA GLN A 65 -11.97 -1.03 1.12
C GLN A 65 -11.35 0.32 0.70
N ALA A 66 -10.26 0.30 -0.06
CA ALA A 66 -9.61 1.50 -0.55
C ALA A 66 -10.49 2.38 -1.45
N GLN A 67 -11.46 1.80 -2.20
CA GLN A 67 -12.32 2.56 -3.12
C GLN A 67 -13.16 3.64 -2.42
N ALA A 68 -13.54 3.43 -1.16
CA ALA A 68 -14.32 4.41 -0.41
C ALA A 68 -13.44 5.50 0.23
N ASP A 69 -12.19 5.17 0.54
CA ASP A 69 -11.41 5.91 1.54
C ASP A 69 -10.19 6.63 0.95
N THR A 70 -9.63 6.16 -0.17
CA THR A 70 -8.39 6.76 -0.72
C THR A 70 -8.60 8.12 -1.37
N ARG A 71 -7.64 9.03 -1.15
CA ARG A 71 -7.64 10.41 -1.66
C ARG A 71 -6.64 10.64 -2.78
N CYS A 72 -5.65 9.76 -2.95
CA CYS A 72 -4.65 9.81 -4.02
C CYS A 72 -4.49 8.42 -4.66
N GLN A 73 -3.69 8.30 -5.73
CA GLN A 73 -3.49 7.00 -6.38
C GLN A 73 -2.83 6.01 -5.41
N LEU A 74 -3.38 4.79 -5.33
CA LEU A 74 -2.90 3.72 -4.48
C LEU A 74 -2.51 2.48 -5.31
N GLY A 75 -1.32 1.95 -5.03
CA GLY A 75 -0.93 0.59 -5.41
C GLY A 75 -0.68 -0.28 -4.18
N LEU A 76 -1.00 -1.57 -4.26
CA LEU A 76 -0.72 -2.52 -3.18
C LEU A 76 0.40 -3.48 -3.60
N PHE A 77 1.37 -3.71 -2.72
CA PHE A 77 2.31 -4.82 -2.88
C PHE A 77 1.64 -6.16 -2.54
N ALA A 78 2.15 -7.24 -3.12
CA ALA A 78 1.92 -8.60 -2.64
C ALA A 78 3.00 -8.99 -1.63
N GLY A 79 2.63 -9.65 -0.55
CA GLY A 79 3.56 -10.16 0.46
C GLY A 79 3.96 -11.60 0.17
N ALA A 80 5.25 -11.90 0.21
CA ALA A 80 5.72 -13.29 0.22
C ALA A 80 5.39 -13.94 1.58
N SER A 81 4.75 -15.11 1.55
CA SER A 81 4.40 -15.89 2.74
C SER A 81 4.74 -17.36 2.50
N PRO A 82 5.45 -18.04 3.44
CA PRO A 82 5.69 -19.48 3.34
C PRO A 82 4.41 -20.31 3.26
N ALA A 83 3.29 -19.80 3.81
CA ALA A 83 1.99 -20.47 3.78
C ALA A 83 1.25 -20.34 2.44
N HIS A 84 1.63 -19.37 1.59
CA HIS A 84 0.93 -19.03 0.34
C HIS A 84 1.89 -18.91 -0.85
N VAL A 85 3.01 -19.66 -0.83
CA VAL A 85 4.01 -19.61 -1.91
C VAL A 85 3.40 -19.97 -3.27
N ASP A 86 2.48 -20.93 -3.29
CA ASP A 86 1.82 -21.40 -4.52
C ASP A 86 0.88 -20.34 -5.14
N GLU A 87 0.47 -19.33 -4.36
CA GLU A 87 -0.37 -18.24 -4.86
C GLU A 87 0.44 -17.15 -5.57
N LEU A 88 1.73 -16.99 -5.25
CA LEU A 88 2.55 -15.86 -5.73
C LEU A 88 2.50 -15.63 -7.25
N PRO A 89 2.58 -16.67 -8.11
CA PRO A 89 2.50 -16.46 -9.56
C PRO A 89 1.18 -15.82 -10.02
N ARG A 90 0.09 -15.98 -9.25
CA ARG A 90 -1.24 -15.46 -9.57
C ARG A 90 -1.46 -14.03 -9.08
N LEU A 91 -0.60 -13.49 -8.21
CA LEU A 91 -0.81 -12.17 -7.62
C LEU A 91 -0.36 -11.02 -8.52
N ALA A 92 0.46 -11.29 -9.54
CA ALA A 92 1.04 -10.28 -10.42
C ALA A 92 0.03 -9.31 -11.07
N PRO A 93 -1.18 -9.74 -11.50
CA PRO A 93 -2.18 -8.82 -12.07
C PRO A 93 -2.80 -7.86 -11.04
N TYR A 94 -2.68 -8.18 -9.74
CA TYR A 94 -3.37 -7.47 -8.66
C TYR A 94 -2.42 -6.65 -7.79
N ALA A 95 -1.10 -6.81 -7.93
CA ALA A 95 -0.12 -6.14 -7.11
C ALA A 95 0.89 -5.37 -7.95
N VAL A 96 1.41 -4.27 -7.39
CA VAL A 96 2.44 -3.47 -8.07
C VAL A 96 3.80 -4.16 -8.11
N ALA A 97 4.09 -4.99 -7.11
CA ALA A 97 5.29 -5.81 -7.01
C ALA A 97 5.17 -6.80 -5.84
N LEU A 98 6.10 -7.76 -5.77
CA LEU A 98 6.28 -8.65 -4.63
C LEU A 98 7.22 -8.00 -3.60
N LYS A 99 6.85 -8.06 -2.32
CA LYS A 99 7.69 -7.70 -1.18
C LYS A 99 8.04 -8.93 -0.36
N ILE A 100 9.34 -9.17 -0.19
CA ILE A 100 9.90 -10.21 0.68
C ILE A 100 10.55 -9.54 1.88
N TYR A 101 10.16 -9.96 3.08
CA TYR A 101 10.83 -9.57 4.32
C TYR A 101 11.82 -10.67 4.71
N LEU A 102 13.11 -10.35 4.69
CA LEU A 102 14.20 -11.28 5.03
C LEU A 102 14.62 -11.21 6.51
N ASN A 103 13.94 -10.35 7.27
CA ASN A 103 14.12 -10.12 8.70
C ASN A 103 12.75 -9.79 9.31
N ASP A 104 12.72 -9.69 10.64
CA ASP A 104 11.50 -9.44 11.40
C ASP A 104 10.75 -8.20 10.92
N THR A 105 9.43 -8.36 10.83
CA THR A 105 8.48 -7.27 10.62
C THR A 105 7.78 -6.97 11.93
N PHE A 106 7.70 -5.69 12.26
CA PHE A 106 7.02 -5.13 13.44
C PHE A 106 5.49 -5.25 13.37
#